data_AF-A0A8S3I847-F1
#
_entry.id   AF-A0A8S3I847-F1
#
_cell.length_a   1.000
_cell.length_b   1.000
_cell.length_c   1.000
_cell.angle_alpha   90.00
_cell.angle_beta   90.00
_cell.angle_gamma   90.00
#
_symmetry.space_group_name_H-M   'P 1'
#
loop_
_entity.id
_entity.type
_entity.pdbx_description
1 polymer ?
#
loop_
_entity_poly.entity_id
_entity_poly.type
_entity_poly.pdbx_seq_one_letter_code
_entity_poly.pdbx_strand_id
1 'polypeptide(L)'
;TIHSKFGPVFGTYTRDYEMNLLQCRILVTIPECLEMLLVSPNYQSWCQRIRYCIFDEIHCMSADMGSDVWERAMLLLNCPMIGLSATVNNGEKLKNWIENVEKQRSTLFKTAKNRDVCYIVNLERIADLNKYLYSNRQLYPLHPIGLLNSKQLLSRGLPKDLSLSPCETLRLNEALQRHNVRSQEIPTLTEYFSPGWITERNMCNTYSRIVCNQFTDLIGNNQTTTIDSIATSLNPANSNEINYPELKPMASLIGDFVLTLREKSLLPCIVFTDSRSLCEELAESVAQ
;
A
#
# COMPACT_ATOMS: atom_id res chain seq x y z
N THR A 1 10.56 22.26 -1.99
CA THR A 1 10.68 21.01 -1.19
C THR A 1 10.23 21.27 0.23
N ILE A 2 9.94 20.25 1.06
CA ILE A 2 9.59 20.44 2.48
C ILE A 2 10.65 21.30 3.21
N HIS A 3 11.93 21.10 2.88
CA HIS A 3 13.04 21.90 3.38
C HIS A 3 12.98 23.38 3.03
N SER A 4 12.49 23.76 1.84
CA SER A 4 12.34 25.18 1.47
C SER A 4 11.19 25.87 2.20
N LYS A 5 10.27 25.11 2.79
CA LYS A 5 9.08 25.63 3.49
C LYS A 5 9.22 25.58 5.03
N PHE A 6 10.10 24.73 5.57
CA PHE A 6 10.24 24.50 7.02
C PHE A 6 11.70 24.33 7.49
N GLY A 7 12.68 24.85 6.74
CA GLY A 7 14.12 24.59 6.88
C GLY A 7 14.73 24.47 8.28
N PRO A 8 14.45 25.36 9.26
CA PRO A 8 15.08 25.27 10.58
C PRO A 8 14.42 24.25 11.52
N VAL A 9 13.34 23.58 11.09
CA VAL A 9 12.58 22.62 11.93
C VAL A 9 13.07 21.19 11.75
N PHE A 10 13.59 20.83 10.57
CA PHE A 10 13.91 19.45 10.20
C PHE A 10 15.41 19.20 10.13
N GLY A 11 15.83 18.03 10.61
CA GLY A 11 17.16 17.47 10.46
C GLY A 11 17.09 16.09 9.83
N THR A 12 18.20 15.66 9.22
CA THR A 12 18.33 14.34 8.63
C THR A 12 19.65 13.72 9.07
N TYR A 13 19.61 12.46 9.47
CA TYR A 13 20.80 11.72 9.85
C TYR A 13 20.76 10.31 9.29
N THR A 14 21.76 9.97 8.49
CA THR A 14 21.98 8.66 7.89
C THR A 14 23.49 8.37 7.94
N ARG A 15 23.93 7.21 7.46
CA ARG A 15 25.38 6.86 7.47
C ARG A 15 26.23 7.84 6.66
N ASP A 16 25.68 8.34 5.55
CA ASP A 16 26.43 9.14 4.57
C ASP A 16 26.04 10.63 4.59
N TYR A 17 25.00 11.00 5.34
CA TYR A 17 24.44 12.35 5.31
C TYR A 17 24.00 12.81 6.70
N GLU A 18 24.52 13.95 7.13
CA GLU A 18 24.13 14.65 8.35
C GLU A 18 23.73 16.10 8.05
N MET A 19 22.56 16.50 8.55
CA MET A 19 22.07 17.86 8.44
C MET A 19 21.24 18.24 9.67
N ASN A 20 21.59 19.36 10.32
CA ASN A 20 20.85 19.96 11.44
C ASN A 20 20.52 19.01 12.61
N LEU A 21 21.35 18.00 12.87
CA LEU A 21 21.08 16.92 13.83
C LEU A 21 20.65 17.43 15.23
N LEU A 22 21.44 18.32 15.82
CA LEU A 22 21.21 18.77 17.21
C LEU A 22 20.25 19.97 17.33
N GLN A 23 20.13 20.75 16.24
CA GLN A 23 19.37 22.00 16.19
C GLN A 23 17.95 21.82 15.64
N CYS A 24 17.62 20.65 15.09
CA CYS A 24 16.28 20.35 14.60
C CYS A 24 15.26 20.13 15.73
N ARG A 25 13.98 20.30 15.39
CA ARG A 25 12.83 19.88 16.21
C ARG A 25 12.32 18.51 15.80
N ILE A 26 12.48 18.16 14.53
CA ILE A 26 12.09 16.87 13.95
C ILE A 26 13.32 16.29 13.27
N LEU A 27 13.79 15.14 13.76
CA LEU A 27 14.87 14.38 13.13
C LEU A 27 14.28 13.24 12.31
N VAL A 28 14.65 13.17 11.04
CA VAL A 28 14.39 12.01 10.17
C VAL A 28 15.67 11.18 10.10
N THR A 29 15.60 9.92 10.52
CA THR A 29 16.77 9.03 10.59
C THR A 29 16.35 7.59 10.31
N ILE A 30 17.33 6.75 9.99
CA ILE A 30 17.16 5.29 9.93
C ILE A 30 17.34 4.66 11.33
N PRO A 31 16.80 3.46 11.59
CA PRO A 31 16.86 2.78 12.90
C PRO A 31 18.28 2.61 13.44
N GLU A 32 19.24 2.23 12.59
CA GLU A 32 20.64 2.00 12.97
C GLU A 32 21.30 3.30 13.47
N CYS A 33 21.02 4.39 12.78
CA CYS A 33 21.51 5.71 13.15
C CYS A 33 20.86 6.20 14.45
N LEU A 34 19.58 5.92 14.67
CA LEU A 34 18.90 6.22 15.93
C LEU A 34 19.51 5.45 17.10
N GLU A 35 19.75 4.14 16.92
CA GLU A 35 20.40 3.30 17.94
C GLU A 35 21.77 3.88 18.36
N MET A 36 22.61 4.25 17.39
CA MET A 36 23.90 4.87 17.68
C MET A 36 23.76 6.16 18.50
N LEU A 37 22.76 7.00 18.20
CA LEU A 37 22.51 8.23 18.97
C LEU A 37 22.07 7.93 20.40
N LEU A 38 21.22 6.92 20.61
CA LEU A 38 20.69 6.54 21.92
C LEU A 38 21.76 5.96 22.84
N VAL A 39 22.70 5.17 22.29
CA VAL A 39 23.77 4.53 23.08
C VAL A 39 24.94 5.48 23.34
N SER A 40 25.14 6.49 22.48
CA SER A 40 26.27 7.42 22.59
C SER A 40 26.20 8.30 23.85
N PRO A 41 27.24 8.35 24.69
CA PRO A 41 27.31 9.24 25.85
C PRO A 41 27.23 10.72 25.48
N ASN A 42 27.75 11.09 24.31
CA ASN A 42 27.82 12.49 23.86
C ASN A 42 26.43 13.07 23.53
N TYR A 43 25.46 12.22 23.23
CA TYR A 43 24.11 12.62 22.81
C TYR A 43 23.05 12.43 23.89
N GLN A 44 23.42 12.13 25.13
CA GLN A 44 22.45 11.89 26.21
C GLN A 44 21.57 13.11 26.52
N SER A 45 22.15 14.31 26.51
CA SER A 45 21.39 15.56 26.68
C SER A 45 20.39 15.79 25.54
N TRP A 46 20.72 15.36 24.32
CA TRP A 46 19.82 15.39 23.19
C TRP A 46 18.71 14.33 23.32
N CYS A 47 19.05 13.10 23.70
CA CYS A 47 18.09 12.00 23.87
C CYS A 47 17.01 12.33 24.91
N GLN A 48 17.37 13.01 26.01
CA GLN A 48 16.43 13.47 27.04
C GLN A 48 15.41 14.49 26.54
N ARG A 49 15.66 15.17 25.41
CA ARG A 49 14.72 16.12 24.80
C ARG A 49 13.68 15.45 23.90
N ILE A 50 13.86 14.18 23.56
CA ILE A 50 12.92 13.46 22.68
C ILE A 50 11.58 13.30 23.40
N ARG A 51 10.51 13.84 22.81
CA ARG A 51 9.16 13.77 23.36
C ARG A 51 8.30 12.69 22.73
N TYR A 52 8.54 12.39 21.46
CA TYR A 52 7.81 11.39 20.70
C TYR A 52 8.75 10.76 19.68
N CYS A 53 8.56 9.47 19.40
CA CYS A 53 9.24 8.77 18.32
C CYS A 53 8.19 8.14 17.38
N ILE A 54 8.36 8.33 16.08
CA ILE A 54 7.52 7.70 15.06
C ILE A 54 8.34 6.61 14.40
N PHE A 55 7.83 5.39 14.46
CA PHE A 55 8.39 4.20 13.82
C PHE A 55 7.53 3.89 12.61
N ASP A 56 7.99 4.31 11.44
CA ASP A 56 7.32 4.00 10.17
C ASP A 56 7.65 2.57 9.72
N GLU A 57 6.75 1.91 9.02
CA GLU A 57 6.91 0.52 8.56
C GLU A 57 7.39 -0.48 9.62
N ILE A 58 6.82 -0.44 10.82
CA ILE A 58 7.15 -1.34 11.94
C ILE A 58 6.98 -2.84 11.58
N HIS A 59 6.25 -3.16 10.51
CA HIS A 59 6.21 -4.52 9.96
C HIS A 59 7.59 -5.07 9.57
N CYS A 60 8.58 -4.20 9.32
CA CYS A 60 9.98 -4.57 9.11
C CYS A 60 10.63 -5.26 10.33
N MET A 61 10.06 -5.16 11.52
CA MET A 61 10.53 -5.92 12.69
C MET A 61 10.41 -7.44 12.52
N SER A 62 9.58 -7.92 11.59
CA SER A 62 9.47 -9.35 11.27
C SER A 62 10.42 -9.79 10.15
N ALA A 63 11.25 -8.90 9.62
CA ALA A 63 12.22 -9.24 8.58
C ALA A 63 13.44 -9.94 9.17
N ASP A 64 14.04 -10.84 8.38
CA ASP A 64 15.22 -11.64 8.79
C ASP A 64 16.46 -10.77 9.06
N MET A 65 16.51 -9.55 8.52
CA MET A 65 17.63 -8.62 8.65
C MET A 65 17.18 -7.29 9.26
N GLY A 66 17.86 -6.85 10.31
CA GLY A 66 17.67 -5.53 10.96
C GLY A 66 16.56 -5.47 12.00
N SER A 67 15.81 -6.55 12.24
CA SER A 67 14.74 -6.62 13.26
C SER A 67 15.24 -6.34 14.68
N ASP A 68 16.48 -6.73 14.95
CA ASP A 68 17.17 -6.55 16.22
C ASP A 68 17.44 -5.07 16.55
N VAL A 69 17.74 -4.25 15.54
CA VAL A 69 17.95 -2.80 15.68
C VAL A 69 16.65 -2.10 16.10
N TRP A 70 15.53 -2.47 15.49
CA TRP A 70 14.21 -1.93 15.86
C TRP A 70 13.88 -2.25 17.31
N GLU A 71 14.05 -3.50 17.71
CA GLU A 71 13.78 -3.94 19.08
C GLU A 71 14.61 -3.13 20.09
N ARG A 72 15.93 -3.04 19.88
CA ARG A 72 16.83 -2.30 20.77
C ARG A 72 16.50 -0.81 20.82
N ALA A 73 16.21 -0.18 19.67
CA ALA A 73 15.82 1.23 19.63
C ALA A 73 14.54 1.49 20.45
N MET A 74 13.53 0.61 20.34
CA MET A 74 12.29 0.73 21.12
C MET A 74 12.52 0.54 22.62
N LEU A 75 13.37 -0.40 23.01
CA LEU A 75 13.70 -0.64 24.42
C LEU A 75 14.45 0.55 25.03
N LEU A 76 15.40 1.15 24.29
CA LEU A 76 16.21 2.28 24.72
C LEU A 76 15.44 3.61 24.81
N LEU A 77 14.43 3.83 23.96
CA LEU A 77 13.66 5.07 23.96
C LEU A 77 12.80 5.24 25.20
N ASN A 78 12.93 6.37 25.90
CA ASN A 78 12.10 6.71 27.05
C ASN A 78 11.04 7.78 26.73
N CYS A 79 10.36 7.65 25.60
CA CYS A 79 9.28 8.54 25.19
C CYS A 79 8.08 7.74 24.64
N PRO A 80 6.87 8.32 24.60
CA PRO A 80 5.77 7.77 23.83
C PRO A 80 6.14 7.52 22.37
N MET A 81 5.61 6.44 21.80
CA MET A 81 5.91 5.98 20.45
C MET A 81 4.63 5.86 19.61
N ILE A 82 4.76 6.14 18.32
CA ILE A 82 3.72 5.89 17.31
C ILE A 82 4.31 4.91 16.30
N GLY A 83 3.73 3.71 16.20
CA GLY A 83 4.10 2.73 15.18
C GLY A 83 3.13 2.80 14.00
N LEU A 84 3.66 3.02 12.80
CA LEU A 84 2.90 2.94 11.55
C LEU A 84 3.30 1.66 10.84
N SER A 85 2.31 0.98 10.26
CA SER A 85 2.53 -0.32 9.64
C SER A 85 1.59 -0.53 8.46
N ALA A 86 2.09 -1.17 7.41
CA ALA A 86 1.25 -1.95 6.51
C ALA A 86 0.49 -3.07 7.26
N THR A 87 -0.51 -3.68 6.62
CA THR A 87 -1.33 -4.76 7.18
C THR A 87 -0.45 -5.93 7.64
N VAL A 88 -0.24 -6.08 8.96
CA VAL A 88 0.52 -7.18 9.55
C VAL A 88 -0.44 -8.26 10.03
N ASN A 89 -0.20 -9.50 9.59
CA ASN A 89 -1.00 -10.67 10.01
C ASN A 89 -0.87 -10.98 11.54
N ASN A 90 0.09 -10.36 12.24
CA ASN A 90 0.44 -10.60 13.65
C ASN A 90 0.41 -9.34 14.53
N GLY A 91 -0.33 -8.28 14.15
CA GLY A 91 -0.31 -7.00 14.90
C GLY A 91 -0.70 -7.11 16.39
N GLU A 92 -1.56 -8.06 16.77
CA GLU A 92 -1.91 -8.32 18.17
C GLU A 92 -0.73 -8.83 19.01
N LYS A 93 0.14 -9.67 18.42
CA LYS A 93 1.34 -10.16 19.13
C LYS A 93 2.30 -9.02 19.40
N LEU A 94 2.48 -8.13 18.41
CA LEU A 94 3.30 -6.93 18.57
C LEU A 94 2.73 -6.01 19.66
N LYS A 95 1.41 -5.78 19.66
CA LYS A 95 0.73 -5.03 20.72
C LYS A 95 1.02 -5.61 22.10
N ASN A 96 0.80 -6.92 22.28
CA ASN A 96 1.01 -7.60 23.56
C ASN A 96 2.49 -7.52 24.01
N TRP A 97 3.43 -7.61 23.06
CA TRP A 97 4.85 -7.44 23.35
C TRP A 97 5.16 -6.01 23.84
N ILE A 98 4.67 -4.97 23.16
CA ILE A 98 4.85 -3.57 23.58
C ILE A 98 4.21 -3.30 24.95
N GLU A 99 3.02 -3.84 25.22
CA GLU A 99 2.35 -3.73 26.53
C GLU A 99 3.20 -4.34 27.66
N ASN A 100 3.82 -5.50 27.41
CA ASN A 100 4.71 -6.13 28.37
C ASN A 100 5.98 -5.30 28.61
N VAL A 101 6.56 -4.74 27.54
CA VAL A 101 7.72 -3.84 27.64
C VAL A 101 7.40 -2.61 28.50
N GLU A 102 6.28 -1.94 28.26
CA GLU A 102 5.90 -0.75 29.03
C GLU A 102 5.57 -1.06 30.50
N LYS A 103 5.05 -2.27 30.78
CA LYS A 103 4.82 -2.75 32.16
C LYS A 103 6.14 -3.04 32.90
N GLN A 104 7.12 -3.63 32.22
CA GLN A 104 8.45 -3.83 32.81
C GLN A 104 9.15 -2.48 33.02
N ARG A 105 9.04 -1.58 32.05
CA ARG A 105 9.58 -0.21 32.11
C ARG A 105 9.04 0.54 33.32
N SER A 106 7.73 0.51 33.55
CA SER A 106 7.14 1.21 34.70
C SER A 106 7.59 0.67 36.04
N THR A 107 7.82 -0.65 36.12
CA THR A 107 8.33 -1.33 37.31
C THR A 107 9.79 -0.92 37.59
N LEU A 108 10.64 -0.89 36.56
CA LEU A 108 12.05 -0.50 36.66
C LEU A 108 12.23 0.97 37.04
N PHE A 109 11.46 1.87 36.41
CA PHE A 109 11.55 3.31 36.65
C PHE A 109 10.61 3.83 37.74
N LYS A 110 9.88 2.94 38.43
CA LYS A 110 8.93 3.26 39.52
C LYS A 110 7.93 4.35 39.14
N THR A 111 7.43 4.33 37.91
CA THR A 111 6.43 5.31 37.44
C THR A 111 5.04 4.91 37.88
N ALA A 112 4.23 5.88 38.33
CA ALA A 112 2.89 5.63 38.88
C ALA A 112 1.88 5.01 37.89
N LYS A 113 2.07 5.21 36.58
CA LYS A 113 1.20 4.65 35.53
C LYS A 113 2.02 4.15 34.35
N ASN A 114 1.60 3.02 33.78
CA ASN A 114 2.12 2.51 32.51
C ASN A 114 1.60 3.38 31.36
N ARG A 115 2.34 3.42 30.25
CA ARG A 115 1.81 4.00 29.01
C ARG A 115 0.80 3.02 28.40
N ASP A 116 -0.36 3.53 28.03
CA ASP A 116 -1.43 2.73 27.41
C ASP A 116 -1.09 2.47 25.94
N VAL A 117 -1.16 1.21 25.49
CA VAL A 117 -0.89 0.82 24.10
C VAL A 117 -2.19 0.74 23.33
N CYS A 118 -2.40 1.70 22.41
CA CYS A 118 -3.56 1.71 21.53
C CYS A 118 -3.21 1.05 20.20
N TYR A 119 -3.90 -0.04 19.87
CA TYR A 119 -3.78 -0.69 18.56
C TYR A 119 -4.99 -0.35 17.70
N ILE A 120 -4.74 0.35 16.60
CA ILE A 120 -5.76 0.79 15.64
C ILE A 120 -5.53 0.02 14.35
N VAL A 121 -6.56 -0.70 13.91
CA VAL A 121 -6.53 -1.41 12.62
C VAL A 121 -7.40 -0.68 11.65
N ASN A 122 -6.84 -0.34 10.49
CA ASN A 122 -7.62 0.10 9.36
C ASN A 122 -7.54 -0.97 8.26
N LEU A 123 -8.66 -1.66 8.02
CA LEU A 123 -8.76 -2.71 6.99
C LEU A 123 -9.04 -2.13 5.61
N GLU A 124 -9.42 -0.85 5.54
CA GLU A 124 -9.80 -0.22 4.28
C GLU A 124 -8.66 0.63 3.72
N ARG A 125 -8.40 0.44 2.42
CA ARG A 125 -7.55 1.37 1.68
C ARG A 125 -8.33 2.64 1.38
N ILE A 126 -7.69 3.77 1.66
CA ILE A 126 -8.24 5.10 1.37
C ILE A 126 -8.32 5.33 -0.14
N ALA A 127 -7.34 4.82 -0.89
CA ALA A 127 -7.26 4.94 -2.34
C ALA A 127 -7.41 3.58 -3.03
N ASP A 128 -8.22 3.55 -4.08
CA ASP A 128 -8.41 2.39 -4.93
C ASP A 128 -7.16 2.11 -5.78
N LEU A 129 -6.78 0.84 -5.86
CA LEU A 129 -5.70 0.39 -6.74
C LEU A 129 -6.25 0.03 -8.12
N ASN A 130 -6.19 1.01 -9.02
CA ASN A 130 -6.46 0.78 -10.43
C ASN A 130 -5.22 0.18 -11.11
N LYS A 131 -5.43 -0.90 -11.86
CA LYS A 131 -4.35 -1.66 -12.49
C LYS A 131 -4.30 -1.30 -13.96
N TYR A 132 -3.09 -1.11 -14.47
CA TYR A 132 -2.86 -0.78 -15.88
C TYR A 132 -1.74 -1.62 -16.45
N LEU A 133 -1.86 -1.97 -17.72
CA LEU A 133 -0.78 -2.48 -18.53
C LEU A 133 -0.23 -1.35 -19.39
N TYR A 134 1.08 -1.14 -19.38
CA TYR A 134 1.73 -0.22 -20.28
C TYR A 134 2.27 -0.97 -21.51
N SER A 135 1.83 -0.58 -22.71
CA SER A 135 2.38 -1.08 -23.97
C SER A 135 2.17 -0.04 -25.08
N ASN A 136 3.06 0.02 -26.06
CA ASN A 136 2.97 0.92 -27.23
C ASN A 136 2.63 2.39 -26.87
N ARG A 137 3.26 2.94 -25.82
CA ARG A 137 2.99 4.30 -25.29
C ARG A 137 1.54 4.54 -24.84
N GLN A 138 0.83 3.49 -24.46
CA GLN A 138 -0.53 3.56 -23.95
C GLN A 138 -0.69 2.80 -22.64
N LEU A 139 -1.65 3.23 -21.82
CA LEU A 139 -2.05 2.58 -20.57
C LEU A 139 -3.41 1.92 -20.79
N TYR A 140 -3.43 0.58 -20.70
CA TYR A 140 -4.62 -0.23 -20.84
C TYR A 140 -5.15 -0.62 -19.46
N PRO A 141 -6.39 -0.25 -19.08
CA PRO A 141 -6.93 -0.60 -17.77
C PRO A 141 -7.15 -2.11 -17.68
N LEU A 142 -6.58 -2.74 -16.66
CA LEU A 142 -6.71 -4.15 -16.37
C LEU A 142 -7.80 -4.39 -15.34
N HIS A 143 -8.78 -5.21 -15.68
CA HIS A 143 -9.79 -5.65 -14.74
C HIS A 143 -9.34 -6.96 -14.07
N PRO A 144 -9.32 -7.09 -12.72
CA PRO A 144 -8.85 -8.28 -12.03
C PRO A 144 -9.52 -9.57 -12.49
N ILE A 145 -10.84 -9.55 -12.69
CA ILE A 145 -11.60 -10.71 -13.19
C ILE A 145 -11.27 -11.06 -14.65
N GLY A 146 -10.87 -10.09 -15.48
CA GLY A 146 -10.47 -10.36 -16.87
C GLY A 146 -9.19 -11.18 -16.98
N LEU A 147 -8.36 -11.17 -15.93
CA LEU A 147 -7.11 -11.93 -15.85
C LEU A 147 -7.31 -13.38 -15.35
N LEU A 148 -8.52 -13.74 -14.92
CA LEU A 148 -8.85 -15.06 -14.39
C LEU A 148 -9.57 -15.89 -15.45
N ASN A 149 -9.33 -17.20 -15.46
CA ASN A 149 -10.06 -18.13 -16.31
C ASN A 149 -11.01 -19.03 -15.49
N SER A 150 -12.01 -19.60 -16.16
CA SER A 150 -13.01 -20.48 -15.56
C SER A 150 -12.38 -21.64 -14.79
N LYS A 151 -11.30 -22.25 -15.30
CA LYS A 151 -10.60 -23.36 -14.64
C LYS A 151 -9.99 -22.96 -13.29
N GLN A 152 -9.36 -21.79 -13.22
CA GLN A 152 -8.79 -21.24 -11.98
C GLN A 152 -9.89 -20.90 -10.97
N LEU A 153 -10.96 -20.26 -11.43
CA LEU A 153 -12.09 -19.87 -10.59
C LEU A 153 -12.84 -21.07 -10.03
N LEU A 154 -13.03 -22.14 -10.80
CA LEU A 154 -13.69 -23.35 -10.32
C LEU A 154 -12.84 -24.13 -9.30
N SER A 155 -11.51 -24.11 -9.46
CA SER A 155 -10.62 -24.84 -8.55
C SER A 155 -10.31 -24.09 -7.26
N ARG A 156 -10.23 -22.76 -7.30
CA ARG A 156 -9.77 -21.93 -6.16
C ARG A 156 -10.84 -20.97 -5.62
N GLY A 157 -11.95 -20.78 -6.34
CA GLY A 157 -12.90 -19.71 -6.08
C GLY A 157 -12.34 -18.33 -6.39
N LEU A 158 -13.10 -17.30 -6.05
CA LEU A 158 -12.58 -15.92 -6.02
C LEU A 158 -11.64 -15.75 -4.82
N PRO A 159 -10.49 -15.05 -5.00
CA PRO A 159 -9.63 -14.69 -3.88
C PRO A 159 -10.41 -13.89 -2.82
N LYS A 160 -10.26 -14.26 -1.54
CA LYS A 160 -10.95 -13.57 -0.43
C LYS A 160 -10.54 -12.10 -0.31
N ASP A 161 -9.31 -11.79 -0.67
CA ASP A 161 -8.74 -10.44 -0.62
C ASP A 161 -8.97 -9.65 -1.92
N LEU A 162 -9.74 -10.19 -2.87
CA LEU A 162 -10.10 -9.48 -4.08
C LEU A 162 -11.04 -8.32 -3.74
N SER A 163 -10.53 -7.10 -3.87
CA SER A 163 -11.32 -5.87 -3.85
C SER A 163 -11.35 -5.27 -5.24
N LEU A 164 -12.54 -4.85 -5.67
CA LEU A 164 -12.74 -4.13 -6.92
C LEU A 164 -12.93 -2.64 -6.60
N SER A 165 -12.32 -1.77 -7.40
CA SER A 165 -12.63 -0.34 -7.34
C SER A 165 -14.06 -0.10 -7.84
N PRO A 166 -14.71 1.02 -7.49
CA PRO A 166 -16.06 1.33 -7.99
C PRO A 166 -16.19 1.23 -9.52
N CYS A 167 -15.16 1.67 -10.26
CA CYS A 167 -15.12 1.56 -11.71
C CYS A 167 -15.02 0.10 -12.20
N GLU A 168 -14.20 -0.72 -11.53
CA GLU A 168 -14.10 -2.16 -11.83
C GLU A 168 -15.44 -2.86 -11.54
N THR A 169 -16.06 -2.59 -10.40
CA THR A 169 -17.39 -3.10 -10.02
C THR A 169 -18.46 -2.78 -11.07
N LEU A 170 -18.50 -1.54 -11.57
CA LEU A 170 -19.44 -1.14 -12.61
C LEU A 170 -19.22 -1.90 -13.91
N ARG A 171 -17.97 -2.02 -14.37
CA ARG A 171 -17.64 -2.76 -15.58
C ARG A 171 -18.02 -4.24 -15.47
N LEU A 172 -17.83 -4.85 -14.30
CA LEU A 172 -18.28 -6.21 -14.03
C LEU A 172 -19.81 -6.32 -14.10
N ASN A 173 -20.54 -5.41 -13.47
CA ASN A 173 -22.00 -5.40 -13.51
C ASN A 173 -22.54 -5.27 -14.95
N GLU A 174 -21.98 -4.35 -15.74
CA GLU A 174 -22.33 -4.22 -17.16
C GLU A 174 -22.07 -5.51 -17.94
N ALA A 175 -20.94 -6.18 -17.70
CA ALA A 175 -20.61 -7.44 -18.35
C ALA A 175 -21.60 -8.56 -17.95
N LEU A 176 -21.96 -8.66 -16.66
CA LEU A 176 -22.97 -9.60 -16.17
C LEU A 176 -24.33 -9.38 -16.84
N GLN A 177 -24.75 -8.12 -16.95
CA GLN A 177 -26.01 -7.75 -17.59
C GLN A 177 -26.03 -8.10 -19.08
N ARG A 178 -24.95 -7.84 -19.82
CA ARG A 178 -24.83 -8.21 -21.25
C ARG A 178 -24.96 -9.70 -21.48
N HIS A 179 -24.51 -10.52 -20.54
CA HIS A 179 -24.60 -11.98 -20.61
C HIS A 179 -25.89 -12.56 -20.02
N ASN A 180 -26.90 -11.72 -19.72
CA ASN A 180 -28.19 -12.12 -19.15
C ASN A 180 -28.08 -12.97 -17.87
N VAL A 181 -27.01 -12.76 -17.10
CA VAL A 181 -26.88 -13.39 -15.79
C VAL A 181 -27.84 -12.67 -14.85
N ARG A 182 -28.96 -13.29 -14.48
CA ARG A 182 -29.92 -12.77 -13.50
C ARG A 182 -30.24 -13.85 -12.48
N SER A 183 -29.50 -13.83 -11.37
CA SER A 183 -29.77 -14.69 -10.20
C SER A 183 -30.54 -13.89 -9.14
N GLN A 184 -30.13 -12.63 -8.93
CA GLN A 184 -30.73 -11.63 -8.05
C GLN A 184 -30.70 -10.28 -8.78
N GLU A 185 -31.75 -9.46 -8.66
CA GLU A 185 -31.75 -8.12 -9.28
C GLU A 185 -30.70 -7.24 -8.58
N ILE A 186 -29.57 -6.98 -9.25
CA ILE A 186 -28.65 -5.92 -8.83
C ILE A 186 -29.43 -4.61 -8.97
N PRO A 187 -29.57 -3.81 -7.89
CA PRO A 187 -30.28 -2.55 -7.97
C PRO A 187 -29.58 -1.60 -8.94
N THR A 188 -30.37 -0.79 -9.64
CA THR A 188 -29.80 0.23 -10.52
C THR A 188 -29.01 1.24 -9.70
N LEU A 189 -28.04 1.92 -10.34
CA LEU A 189 -27.23 2.92 -9.64
C LEU A 189 -28.08 4.04 -9.05
N THR A 190 -29.14 4.44 -9.76
CA THR A 190 -30.09 5.48 -9.31
C THR A 190 -30.96 5.05 -8.14
N GLU A 191 -31.27 3.76 -8.03
CA GLU A 191 -32.02 3.22 -6.90
C GLU A 191 -31.12 3.01 -5.68
N TYR A 192 -29.89 2.55 -5.91
CA TYR A 192 -28.97 2.18 -4.84
C TYR A 192 -28.23 3.38 -4.25
N PHE A 193 -27.77 4.30 -5.11
CA PHE A 193 -27.09 5.51 -4.69
C PHE A 193 -28.11 6.64 -4.69
N SER A 194 -28.31 7.24 -3.50
CA SER A 194 -29.13 8.44 -3.40
C SER A 194 -28.55 9.54 -4.29
N PRO A 195 -29.35 10.47 -4.82
CA PRO A 195 -28.89 11.54 -5.72
C PRO A 195 -27.96 12.58 -5.04
N GLY A 196 -27.41 12.27 -3.87
CA GLY A 196 -26.38 13.07 -3.21
C GLY A 196 -25.02 12.97 -3.90
N TRP A 197 -24.26 14.05 -3.84
CA TRP A 197 -22.93 14.18 -4.46
C TRP A 197 -21.81 13.41 -3.73
N ILE A 198 -22.03 13.04 -2.47
CA ILE A 198 -21.10 12.22 -1.67
C ILE A 198 -21.80 10.93 -1.26
N THR A 199 -21.11 9.81 -1.47
CA THR A 199 -21.52 8.49 -1.00
C THR A 199 -20.48 7.97 -0.03
N GLU A 200 -20.92 7.29 1.04
CA GLU A 200 -20.03 6.60 1.96
C GLU A 200 -19.35 5.41 1.29
N ARG A 201 -18.05 5.21 1.55
CA ARG A 201 -17.28 4.10 0.97
C ARG A 201 -17.87 2.73 1.29
N ASN A 202 -18.47 2.57 2.47
CA ASN A 202 -19.15 1.35 2.88
C ASN A 202 -20.32 0.98 1.96
N MET A 203 -21.04 1.98 1.41
CA MET A 203 -22.07 1.71 0.40
C MET A 203 -21.48 1.18 -0.89
N CYS A 204 -20.39 1.78 -1.38
CA CYS A 204 -19.67 1.28 -2.56
C CYS A 204 -19.17 -0.17 -2.36
N ASN A 205 -18.62 -0.46 -1.17
CA ASN A 205 -18.16 -1.80 -0.81
C ASN A 205 -19.33 -2.81 -0.78
N THR A 206 -20.48 -2.40 -0.24
CA THR A 206 -21.69 -3.22 -0.20
C THR A 206 -22.22 -3.51 -1.61
N TYR A 207 -22.26 -2.49 -2.47
CA TYR A 207 -22.62 -2.67 -3.89
C TYR A 207 -21.65 -3.63 -4.58
N SER A 208 -20.35 -3.45 -4.40
CA SER A 208 -19.35 -4.36 -4.97
C SER A 208 -19.53 -5.80 -4.50
N ARG A 209 -19.90 -6.03 -3.23
CA ARG A 209 -20.19 -7.36 -2.73
C ARG A 209 -21.41 -7.99 -3.41
N ILE A 210 -22.47 -7.22 -3.66
CA ILE A 210 -23.66 -7.69 -4.39
C ILE A 210 -23.26 -8.18 -5.79
N VAL A 211 -22.51 -7.36 -6.54
CA VAL A 211 -22.04 -7.71 -7.89
C VAL A 211 -21.11 -8.94 -7.86
N CYS A 212 -20.15 -8.98 -6.93
CA CYS A 212 -19.24 -10.12 -6.79
C CYS A 212 -19.95 -11.42 -6.38
N ASN A 213 -20.99 -11.35 -5.54
CA ASN A 213 -21.77 -12.52 -5.15
C ASN A 213 -22.49 -13.12 -6.36
N GLN A 214 -23.07 -12.29 -7.23
CA GLN A 214 -23.68 -12.78 -8.46
C GLN A 214 -22.67 -13.44 -9.40
N PHE A 215 -21.47 -12.88 -9.52
CA PHE A 215 -20.39 -13.55 -10.27
C PHE A 215 -19.94 -14.85 -9.59
N THR A 216 -19.98 -14.93 -8.26
CA THR A 216 -19.69 -16.16 -7.50
C THR A 216 -20.73 -17.25 -7.75
N ASP A 217 -22.01 -16.89 -7.90
CA ASP A 217 -23.07 -17.84 -8.23
C ASP A 217 -22.82 -18.52 -9.59
N LEU A 218 -22.25 -17.81 -10.56
CA LEU A 218 -21.84 -18.40 -11.85
C LEU A 218 -20.78 -19.48 -11.69
N ILE A 219 -19.82 -19.23 -10.79
CA ILE A 219 -18.76 -20.18 -10.45
C ILE A 219 -19.37 -21.42 -9.79
N GLY A 220 -20.29 -21.24 -8.84
CA GLY A 220 -21.01 -22.33 -8.18
C GLY A 220 -21.86 -23.16 -9.15
N ASN A 221 -22.43 -22.53 -10.18
CA ASN A 221 -23.26 -23.17 -11.19
C ASN A 221 -22.47 -23.76 -12.38
N ASN A 222 -21.14 -23.78 -12.32
CA ASN A 222 -20.25 -24.32 -13.37
C ASN A 222 -20.47 -23.72 -14.77
N GLN A 223 -20.87 -22.45 -14.87
CA GLN A 223 -21.13 -21.78 -16.17
C GLN A 223 -19.83 -21.30 -16.85
N THR A 224 -18.95 -22.24 -17.19
CA THR A 224 -17.59 -22.00 -17.71
C THR A 224 -17.53 -21.07 -18.92
N THR A 225 -18.39 -21.30 -19.93
CA THR A 225 -18.42 -20.49 -21.15
C THR A 225 -18.81 -19.04 -20.89
N THR A 226 -19.79 -18.81 -20.01
CA THR A 226 -20.23 -17.48 -19.60
C THR A 226 -19.13 -16.76 -18.81
N ILE A 227 -18.46 -17.47 -17.89
CA ILE A 227 -17.34 -16.92 -17.10
C ILE A 227 -16.20 -16.46 -18.02
N ASP A 228 -15.79 -17.31 -18.97
CA ASP A 228 -14.70 -16.99 -19.89
C ASP A 228 -15.09 -15.86 -20.85
N SER A 229 -16.35 -15.79 -21.27
CA SER A 229 -16.87 -14.67 -22.08
C SER A 229 -16.88 -13.35 -21.30
N ILE A 230 -17.30 -13.36 -20.03
CA ILE A 230 -17.26 -12.18 -19.15
C ILE A 230 -15.81 -11.73 -18.97
N ALA A 231 -14.90 -12.64 -18.62
CA ALA A 231 -13.49 -12.33 -18.45
C ALA A 231 -12.89 -11.71 -19.73
N THR A 232 -13.21 -12.27 -20.89
CA THR A 232 -12.77 -11.74 -22.19
C THR A 232 -13.32 -10.33 -22.45
N SER A 233 -14.59 -10.07 -22.13
CA SER A 233 -15.19 -8.73 -22.30
C SER A 233 -14.60 -7.65 -21.37
N LEU A 234 -14.03 -8.08 -20.24
CA LEU A 234 -13.39 -7.20 -19.25
C LEU A 234 -11.93 -6.91 -19.58
N ASN A 235 -11.31 -7.73 -20.43
CA ASN A 235 -9.98 -7.47 -20.96
C ASN A 235 -9.98 -6.24 -21.87
N PRO A 236 -8.86 -5.50 -21.95
CA PRO A 236 -8.73 -4.38 -22.86
C PRO A 236 -9.00 -4.85 -24.31
N ALA A 237 -9.84 -4.09 -25.03
CA ALA A 237 -10.37 -4.44 -26.36
C ALA A 237 -9.30 -4.70 -27.43
N ASN A 238 -8.06 -4.23 -27.21
CA ASN A 238 -6.93 -4.37 -28.12
C ASN A 238 -5.94 -5.46 -27.68
N SER A 239 -6.39 -6.51 -26.99
CA SER A 239 -5.49 -7.60 -26.52
C SER A 239 -4.65 -8.25 -27.62
N ASN A 240 -5.09 -8.19 -28.89
CA ASN A 240 -4.32 -8.64 -30.05
C ASN A 240 -3.15 -7.69 -30.44
N GLU A 241 -3.19 -6.43 -30.02
CA GLU A 241 -2.09 -5.45 -30.20
C GLU A 241 -1.20 -5.33 -28.96
N ILE A 242 -1.60 -5.96 -27.85
CA ILE A 242 -0.79 -6.09 -26.64
C ILE A 242 0.28 -7.15 -26.94
N ASN A 243 1.32 -6.72 -27.64
CA ASN A 243 2.60 -7.38 -27.47
C ASN A 243 3.01 -7.13 -26.02
N TYR A 244 3.02 -8.20 -25.21
CA TYR A 244 3.88 -8.23 -24.04
C TYR A 244 5.24 -7.76 -24.56
N PRO A 245 5.78 -6.64 -24.06
CA PRO A 245 7.05 -6.17 -24.57
C PRO A 245 8.01 -7.35 -24.46
N GLU A 246 8.49 -7.86 -25.59
CA GLU A 246 9.60 -8.80 -25.63
C GLU A 246 10.72 -8.10 -24.91
N LEU A 247 10.87 -8.41 -23.61
CA LEU A 247 11.85 -7.93 -22.63
C LEU A 247 12.71 -6.77 -23.13
N LYS A 248 12.09 -5.64 -23.53
CA LYS A 248 12.86 -4.43 -23.77
C LYS A 248 13.45 -4.10 -22.41
N PRO A 249 14.78 -3.89 -22.30
CA PRO A 249 15.39 -3.52 -21.03
C PRO A 249 14.56 -2.38 -20.44
N MET A 250 14.13 -2.50 -19.18
CA MET A 250 13.21 -1.53 -18.56
C MET A 250 13.73 -0.09 -18.68
N ALA A 251 15.06 0.09 -18.69
CA ALA A 251 15.76 1.34 -18.95
C ALA A 251 15.48 1.96 -20.32
N SER A 252 15.19 1.18 -21.35
CA SER A 252 14.77 1.71 -22.66
C SER A 252 13.30 2.16 -22.69
N LEU A 253 12.47 1.64 -21.79
CA LEU A 253 11.03 1.90 -21.74
C LEU A 253 10.67 3.05 -20.79
N ILE A 254 11.50 3.29 -19.77
CA ILE A 254 11.18 4.22 -18.69
C ILE A 254 11.01 5.67 -19.15
N GLY A 255 11.80 6.13 -20.13
CA GLY A 255 11.67 7.47 -20.70
C GLY A 255 10.31 7.69 -21.36
N ASP A 256 9.95 6.81 -22.31
CA ASP A 256 8.64 6.83 -22.96
C ASP A 256 7.48 6.69 -21.98
N PHE A 257 7.66 5.85 -20.94
CA PHE A 257 6.67 5.67 -19.88
C PHE A 257 6.44 6.97 -19.10
N VAL A 258 7.50 7.62 -18.62
CA VAL A 258 7.42 8.89 -17.88
C VAL A 258 6.82 10.01 -18.75
N LEU A 259 7.15 10.07 -20.03
CA LEU A 259 6.52 11.00 -20.98
C LEU A 259 5.02 10.72 -21.12
N THR A 260 4.63 9.44 -21.26
CA THR A 260 3.21 9.05 -21.32
C THR A 260 2.45 9.46 -20.04
N LEU A 261 3.07 9.28 -18.86
CA LEU A 261 2.48 9.72 -17.60
C LEU A 261 2.35 11.24 -17.52
N ARG A 262 3.33 11.99 -18.03
CA ARG A 262 3.28 13.46 -18.10
C ARG A 262 2.15 13.95 -19.00
N GLU A 263 2.04 13.39 -20.20
CA GLU A 263 0.97 13.71 -21.16
C GLU A 263 -0.43 13.46 -20.58
N LYS A 264 -0.56 12.44 -19.72
CA LYS A 264 -1.81 12.09 -19.03
C LYS A 264 -2.01 12.79 -17.68
N SER A 265 -1.12 13.70 -17.27
CA SER A 265 -1.14 14.37 -15.96
C SER A 265 -1.15 13.39 -14.76
N LEU A 266 -0.39 12.29 -14.87
CA LEU A 266 -0.26 11.24 -13.85
C LEU A 266 1.04 11.32 -13.05
N LEU A 267 1.77 12.43 -13.14
CA LEU A 267 2.95 12.71 -12.31
C LEU A 267 2.57 13.47 -11.03
N PRO A 268 3.32 13.30 -9.91
CA PRO A 268 4.53 12.47 -9.77
C PRO A 268 4.23 10.97 -9.70
N CYS A 269 5.20 10.14 -10.11
CA CYS A 269 5.15 8.69 -9.97
C CYS A 269 6.36 8.17 -9.18
N ILE A 270 6.20 7.03 -8.50
CA ILE A 270 7.27 6.29 -7.85
C ILE A 270 7.39 4.94 -8.57
N VAL A 271 8.61 4.57 -8.95
CA VAL A 271 8.93 3.31 -9.61
C VAL A 271 9.74 2.46 -8.63
N PHE A 272 9.30 1.23 -8.42
CA PHE A 272 9.96 0.28 -7.54
C PHE A 272 10.68 -0.80 -8.36
N THR A 273 11.89 -1.15 -7.94
CA THR A 273 12.62 -2.32 -8.42
C THR A 273 13.45 -2.90 -7.27
N ASP A 274 13.60 -4.21 -7.26
CA ASP A 274 14.40 -4.93 -6.27
C ASP A 274 15.91 -4.82 -6.53
N SER A 275 16.32 -4.26 -7.69
CA SER A 275 17.72 -4.09 -8.06
C SER A 275 18.18 -2.65 -7.95
N ARG A 276 19.15 -2.40 -7.05
CA ARG A 276 19.77 -1.08 -6.87
C ARG A 276 20.45 -0.59 -8.15
N SER A 277 21.18 -1.46 -8.86
CA SER A 277 21.83 -1.08 -10.11
C SER A 277 20.81 -0.67 -11.18
N LEU A 278 19.64 -1.34 -11.21
CA LEU A 278 18.57 -0.96 -12.12
C LEU A 278 17.93 0.38 -11.71
N CYS A 279 17.76 0.69 -10.43
CA CYS A 279 17.31 2.02 -9.99
C CYS A 279 18.20 3.14 -10.56
N GLU A 280 19.53 2.95 -10.49
CA GLU A 280 20.52 3.91 -10.98
C GLU A 280 20.42 4.05 -12.51
N GLU A 281 20.38 2.93 -13.24
CA GLU A 281 20.21 2.92 -14.71
C GLU A 281 18.89 3.58 -15.16
N LEU A 282 17.77 3.31 -14.46
CA LEU A 282 16.48 3.94 -14.74
C LEU A 282 16.53 5.45 -14.51
N ALA A 283 17.19 5.90 -13.43
CA ALA A 283 17.32 7.31 -13.11
C ALA A 283 18.18 8.05 -14.15
N GLU A 284 19.30 7.45 -14.57
CA GLU A 284 20.16 7.99 -15.63
C GLU A 284 19.42 8.07 -16.97
N SER A 285 18.66 7.04 -17.33
CA SER A 285 17.88 7.01 -18.57
C SER A 285 16.82 8.12 -18.65
N VAL A 286 16.17 8.46 -17.53
CA VAL A 286 15.17 9.55 -17.47
C VAL A 286 15.82 10.94 -17.46
N ALA A 287 17.07 11.04 -17.02
CA ALA A 287 17.80 12.31 -16.92
C ALA A 287 18.44 12.77 -18.25
N GLN A 288 18.64 11.83 -19.20
CA GLN A 288 19.13 12.09 -20.55
C GLN A 288 18.04 12.67 -21.46
#